data_AF-A0A1G7CEY4-F1
#
_entry.id   AF-A0A1G7CEY4-F1
#
_cell.length_a   1.000
_cell.length_b   1.000
_cell.length_c   1.000
_cell.angle_alpha   90.00
_cell.angle_beta   90.00
_cell.angle_gamma   90.00
#
_symmetry.space_group_name_H-M   'P 1'
#
loop_
_entity.id
_entity.type
_entity.pdbx_description
1 polymer ?
#
loop_
_entity_poly.entity_id
_entity_poly.type
_entity_poly.pdbx_seq_one_letter_code
_entity_poly.pdbx_strand_id
1 'polypeptide(L)'
;MNKIWKPALAGALWLVLSSCDEGAVGPDGFQREYTTSRNALETGKFDKASRGYARLLQNSGRYEPWVRLEYSHALLRANEFQAAAEQARTLAASQTGPARSAALVVQGTAEHELGMTKPGAEGDAYLRSARAALTEALNETPELDRYGALTARKARLDQQLGG
;
A
#
# COMPACT_ATOMS: atom_id res chain seq x y z
N MET A 1 -69.63 24.24 -34.14
CA MET A 1 -68.64 24.25 -33.03
C MET A 1 -67.33 23.67 -33.54
N ASN A 2 -66.25 24.40 -33.26
CA ASN A 2 -64.84 23.99 -33.21
C ASN A 2 -64.06 23.84 -34.53
N LYS A 3 -62.79 24.24 -34.66
CA LYS A 3 -61.92 25.28 -34.07
C LYS A 3 -60.63 25.17 -34.90
N ILE A 4 -60.20 26.22 -35.59
CA ILE A 4 -58.92 26.24 -36.32
C ILE A 4 -57.80 26.41 -35.29
N TRP A 5 -56.76 25.57 -35.33
CA TRP A 5 -55.39 25.99 -35.00
C TRP A 5 -54.34 24.94 -35.41
N LYS A 6 -53.41 25.34 -36.27
CA LYS A 6 -52.09 24.70 -36.41
C LYS A 6 -51.11 25.47 -35.52
N PRO A 7 -50.28 24.79 -34.74
CA PRO A 7 -48.96 25.31 -34.41
C PRO A 7 -47.84 24.46 -35.04
N ALA A 8 -46.91 25.21 -35.60
CA ALA A 8 -45.67 24.78 -36.23
C ALA A 8 -44.57 24.50 -35.18
N LEU A 9 -43.55 23.76 -35.64
CA LEU A 9 -42.16 23.68 -35.16
C LEU A 9 -41.89 23.62 -33.65
N ALA A 10 -41.32 22.49 -33.21
CA ALA A 10 -40.26 22.50 -32.21
C ALA A 10 -39.22 21.45 -32.59
N GLY A 11 -38.02 21.92 -32.92
CA GLY A 11 -36.88 21.11 -33.34
C GLY A 11 -36.45 20.11 -32.27
N ALA A 12 -36.14 18.90 -32.71
CA ALA A 12 -35.47 17.89 -31.90
C ALA A 12 -34.02 18.33 -31.68
N LEU A 13 -33.77 19.01 -30.57
CA LEU A 13 -32.44 19.31 -30.07
C LEU A 13 -31.85 18.02 -29.49
N TRP A 14 -31.05 17.31 -30.28
CA TRP A 14 -30.20 16.22 -29.81
C TRP A 14 -29.14 16.81 -28.87
N LEU A 15 -29.39 16.71 -27.56
CA LEU A 15 -28.37 16.87 -26.54
C LEU A 15 -27.42 15.65 -26.64
N VAL A 16 -26.35 15.81 -27.42
CA VAL A 16 -25.16 14.96 -27.29
C VAL A 16 -24.55 15.32 -25.94
N LEU A 17 -24.94 14.58 -24.91
CA LEU A 17 -24.20 14.55 -23.65
C LEU A 17 -22.82 13.97 -23.98
N SER A 18 -21.82 14.84 -24.04
CA SER A 18 -20.43 14.44 -24.02
C SER A 18 -20.22 13.58 -22.77
N SER A 19 -19.93 12.29 -22.98
CA SER A 19 -19.39 11.40 -21.97
C SER A 19 -18.15 12.07 -21.37
N CYS A 20 -18.32 12.59 -20.16
CA CYS A 20 -17.26 13.21 -19.39
C CYS A 20 -16.63 12.11 -18.53
N ASP A 21 -15.42 11.74 -18.92
CA ASP A 21 -14.40 11.05 -18.14
C ASP A 21 -14.77 9.66 -17.57
N GLU A 22 -14.65 8.67 -18.46
CA GLU A 22 -14.62 7.26 -18.11
C GLU A 22 -13.25 6.91 -17.52
N GLY A 23 -13.03 7.31 -16.25
CA GLY A 23 -11.76 7.08 -15.56
C GLY A 23 -11.79 7.25 -14.04
N ALA A 24 -12.75 7.99 -13.50
CA ALA A 24 -12.86 8.15 -12.05
C ALA A 24 -13.59 6.96 -11.43
N VAL A 25 -12.83 6.09 -10.74
CA VAL A 25 -13.40 5.11 -9.82
C VAL A 25 -14.15 5.88 -8.73
N GLY A 26 -15.49 5.93 -8.82
CA GLY A 26 -16.32 6.58 -7.80
C GLY A 26 -16.12 5.95 -6.41
N PRO A 27 -16.61 6.59 -5.33
CA PRO A 27 -16.47 6.11 -3.95
C PRO A 27 -16.85 4.62 -3.78
N ASP A 28 -17.90 4.19 -4.49
CA ASP A 28 -18.39 2.80 -4.49
C ASP A 28 -17.40 1.81 -5.12
N GLY A 29 -16.63 2.26 -6.12
CA GLY A 29 -15.60 1.46 -6.77
C GLY A 29 -14.36 1.31 -5.90
N PHE A 30 -13.93 2.37 -5.22
CA PHE A 30 -12.79 2.33 -4.29
C PHE A 30 -13.08 1.38 -3.14
N GLN A 31 -14.26 1.52 -2.51
CA GLN A 31 -14.65 0.66 -1.39
C GLN A 31 -14.71 -0.82 -1.82
N ARG A 32 -15.31 -1.12 -2.97
CA ARG A 32 -15.41 -2.49 -3.49
C ARG A 32 -14.03 -3.11 -3.75
N GLU A 33 -13.14 -2.35 -4.38
CA GLU A 33 -11.78 -2.81 -4.68
C GLU A 33 -10.97 -2.99 -3.39
N TYR A 34 -11.12 -2.10 -2.42
CA TYR A 34 -10.50 -2.22 -1.10
C TYR A 34 -10.97 -3.49 -0.37
N THR A 35 -12.28 -3.71 -0.25
CA THR A 35 -12.83 -4.91 0.39
C THR A 35 -12.37 -6.18 -0.32
N THR A 36 -12.32 -6.17 -1.66
CA THR A 36 -11.84 -7.31 -2.44
C THR A 36 -10.36 -7.59 -2.18
N SER A 37 -9.54 -6.54 -2.10
CA SER A 37 -8.08 -6.64 -1.85
C SER A 37 -7.80 -7.11 -0.42
N ARG A 38 -8.52 -6.57 0.58
CA ARG A 38 -8.43 -6.99 1.98
C ARG A 38 -8.83 -8.45 2.15
N ASN A 39 -9.95 -8.87 1.59
CA ASN A 39 -10.39 -10.27 1.65
C ASN A 39 -9.36 -11.21 0.98
N ALA A 40 -8.75 -10.78 -0.12
CA ALA A 40 -7.68 -11.54 -0.76
C ALA A 40 -6.46 -11.68 0.17
N LEU A 41 -6.04 -10.59 0.85
CA LEU A 41 -4.94 -10.60 1.80
C LEU A 41 -5.21 -11.55 2.97
N GLU A 42 -6.40 -11.45 3.58
CA GLU A 42 -6.81 -12.28 4.72
C GLU A 42 -6.93 -13.77 4.37
N THR A 43 -7.31 -14.08 3.13
CA THR A 43 -7.47 -15.47 2.64
C THR A 43 -6.20 -16.03 2.00
N GLY A 44 -5.06 -15.37 2.15
CA GLY A 44 -3.76 -15.85 1.67
C GLY A 44 -3.52 -15.69 0.17
N LYS A 45 -4.39 -14.98 -0.54
CA LYS A 45 -4.28 -14.71 -1.99
C LYS A 45 -3.42 -13.46 -2.22
N PHE A 46 -2.16 -13.51 -1.78
CA PHE A 46 -1.29 -12.34 -1.69
C PHE A 46 -1.03 -11.65 -3.03
N ASP A 47 -0.83 -12.40 -4.12
CA ASP A 47 -0.67 -11.81 -5.45
C ASP A 47 -1.92 -11.06 -5.94
N LYS A 48 -3.10 -11.57 -5.57
CA LYS A 48 -4.36 -10.89 -5.88
C LYS A 48 -4.49 -9.61 -5.05
N ALA A 49 -4.13 -9.68 -3.78
CA ALA A 49 -4.15 -8.53 -2.88
C ALA A 49 -3.20 -7.44 -3.35
N SER A 50 -1.94 -7.78 -3.66
CA SER A 50 -0.93 -6.81 -4.10
C SER A 50 -1.35 -6.09 -5.38
N ARG A 51 -1.88 -6.81 -6.38
CA ARG A 51 -2.42 -6.18 -7.60
C ARG A 51 -3.62 -5.27 -7.32
N GLY A 52 -4.48 -5.63 -6.38
CA GLY A 52 -5.63 -4.80 -6.00
C GLY A 52 -5.22 -3.51 -5.30
N TYR A 53 -4.31 -3.61 -4.33
CA TYR A 53 -3.75 -2.43 -3.68
C TYR A 53 -2.93 -1.54 -4.63
N ALA A 54 -2.19 -2.13 -5.59
CA ALA A 54 -1.50 -1.36 -6.62
C ALA A 54 -2.47 -0.52 -7.47
N ARG A 55 -3.67 -1.02 -7.78
CA ARG A 55 -4.73 -0.25 -8.47
C ARG A 55 -5.31 0.84 -7.56
N LEU A 56 -5.61 0.51 -6.30
CA LEU A 56 -6.14 1.48 -5.34
C LEU A 56 -5.19 2.67 -5.16
N LEU A 57 -3.87 2.42 -5.16
CA LEU A 57 -2.86 3.44 -4.95
C LEU A 57 -2.87 4.53 -6.03
N GLN A 58 -3.33 4.21 -7.25
CA GLN A 58 -3.39 5.19 -8.35
C GLN A 58 -4.43 6.28 -8.09
N ASN A 59 -5.49 5.96 -7.32
CA ASN A 59 -6.65 6.84 -7.11
C ASN A 59 -6.99 7.01 -5.61
N SER A 60 -6.04 6.79 -4.71
CA SER A 60 -6.29 6.77 -3.27
C SER A 60 -6.45 8.15 -2.62
N GLY A 61 -6.02 9.23 -3.29
CA GLY A 61 -6.13 10.59 -2.77
C GLY A 61 -5.60 10.70 -1.34
N ARG A 62 -6.42 11.22 -0.41
CA ARG A 62 -6.05 11.34 1.02
C ARG A 62 -5.77 10.01 1.72
N TYR A 63 -6.23 8.89 1.18
CA TYR A 63 -6.03 7.55 1.77
C TYR A 63 -4.72 6.91 1.32
N GLU A 64 -3.96 7.58 0.45
CA GLU A 64 -2.72 7.08 -0.12
C GLU A 64 -1.74 6.51 0.93
N PRO A 65 -1.45 7.18 2.07
CA PRO A 65 -0.48 6.65 3.02
C PRO A 65 -0.88 5.28 3.58
N TRP A 66 -2.18 5.12 3.86
CA TRP A 66 -2.72 3.87 4.37
C TRP A 66 -2.81 2.80 3.29
N VAL A 67 -3.25 3.14 2.08
CA VAL A 67 -3.27 2.18 0.95
C VAL A 67 -1.84 1.70 0.64
N ARG A 68 -0.84 2.59 0.70
CA ARG A 68 0.56 2.22 0.50
C ARG A 68 1.06 1.27 1.59
N LEU A 69 0.67 1.47 2.84
CA LEU A 69 1.02 0.56 3.94
C LEU A 69 0.43 -0.85 3.72
N GLU A 70 -0.86 -0.93 3.36
CA GLU A 70 -1.49 -2.22 3.08
C GLU A 70 -0.89 -2.87 1.82
N TYR A 71 -0.53 -2.07 0.82
CA TYR A 71 0.17 -2.54 -0.37
C TYR A 71 1.54 -3.15 -0.04
N SER A 72 2.35 -2.46 0.77
CA SER A 72 3.67 -2.96 1.18
C SER A 72 3.55 -4.24 2.03
N HIS A 73 2.53 -4.34 2.89
CA HIS A 73 2.21 -5.60 3.57
C HIS A 73 1.81 -6.72 2.61
N ALA A 74 0.96 -6.45 1.62
CA ALA A 74 0.55 -7.46 0.65
C ALA A 74 1.73 -7.96 -0.19
N LEU A 75 2.63 -7.06 -0.61
CA LEU A 75 3.89 -7.40 -1.29
C LEU A 75 4.78 -8.25 -0.41
N LEU A 76 4.97 -7.86 0.86
CA LEU A 76 5.77 -8.63 1.81
C LEU A 76 5.25 -10.06 1.98
N ARG A 77 3.93 -10.23 2.09
CA ARG A 77 3.29 -11.56 2.21
C ARG A 77 3.36 -12.38 0.91
N ALA A 78 3.49 -11.72 -0.23
CA ALA A 78 3.74 -12.36 -1.52
C ALA A 78 5.23 -12.71 -1.76
N ASN A 79 6.13 -12.43 -0.81
CA ASN A 79 7.59 -12.54 -0.95
C ASN A 79 8.20 -11.59 -1.99
N GLU A 80 7.48 -10.53 -2.37
CA GLU A 80 7.94 -9.46 -3.25
C GLU A 80 8.77 -8.45 -2.42
N PHE A 81 9.84 -8.94 -1.80
CA PHE A 81 10.55 -8.21 -0.73
C PHE A 81 11.14 -6.87 -1.19
N GLN A 82 11.67 -6.81 -2.41
CA GLN A 82 12.24 -5.58 -2.93
C GLN A 82 11.17 -4.50 -3.11
N ALA A 83 10.04 -4.83 -3.75
CA ALA A 83 8.93 -3.90 -3.91
C ALA A 83 8.33 -3.52 -2.55
N ALA A 84 8.20 -4.46 -1.62
CA ALA A 84 7.70 -4.18 -0.27
C ALA A 84 8.59 -3.16 0.46
N ALA A 85 9.91 -3.34 0.43
CA ALA A 85 10.88 -2.44 1.04
C ALA A 85 10.82 -1.04 0.40
N GLU A 86 10.74 -0.95 -0.93
CA GLU A 86 10.64 0.31 -1.67
C GLU A 86 9.38 1.09 -1.28
N GLN A 87 8.21 0.46 -1.31
CA GLN A 87 6.94 1.10 -0.95
C GLN A 87 6.93 1.54 0.52
N ALA A 88 7.44 0.71 1.42
CA ALA A 88 7.53 1.01 2.83
C ALA A 88 8.51 2.16 3.12
N ARG A 89 9.66 2.20 2.43
CA ARG A 89 10.63 3.30 2.56
C ARG A 89 10.06 4.62 2.06
N THR A 90 9.37 4.62 0.92
CA THR A 90 8.67 5.82 0.41
C THR A 90 7.66 6.33 1.43
N LEU A 91 6.90 5.43 2.07
CA LEU A 91 5.94 5.80 3.09
C LEU A 91 6.61 6.35 4.36
N ALA A 92 7.65 5.67 4.86
CA ALA A 92 8.38 6.10 6.05
C ALA A 92 9.04 7.47 5.88
N ALA A 93 9.45 7.81 4.65
CA ALA A 93 10.02 9.12 4.33
C ALA A 93 8.99 10.25 4.29
N SER A 94 7.69 9.95 4.13
CA SER A 94 6.62 10.94 4.01
C SER A 94 5.74 11.08 5.26
N GLN A 95 5.85 10.14 6.20
CA GLN A 95 5.03 10.10 7.42
C GLN A 95 5.86 10.40 8.67
N THR A 96 5.17 10.61 9.78
CA THR A 96 5.75 10.70 11.13
C THR A 96 4.90 9.89 12.12
N GLY A 97 5.42 9.66 13.31
CA GLY A 97 4.72 8.96 14.39
C GLY A 97 4.43 7.50 14.05
N PRO A 98 3.33 6.93 14.58
CA PRO A 98 3.01 5.51 14.42
C PRO A 98 2.91 5.04 12.96
N ALA A 99 2.47 5.90 12.03
CA ALA A 99 2.39 5.57 10.62
C ALA A 99 3.78 5.36 10.00
N ARG A 100 4.75 6.20 10.37
CA ARG A 100 6.16 6.04 9.99
C ARG A 100 6.74 4.76 10.58
N SER A 101 6.53 4.52 11.87
CA SER A 101 7.03 3.32 12.55
C SER A 101 6.47 2.03 11.95
N ALA A 102 5.18 1.99 11.60
CA ALA A 102 4.57 0.85 10.91
C ALA A 102 5.23 0.61 9.54
N ALA A 103 5.49 1.67 8.77
CA ALA A 103 6.20 1.57 7.51
C ALA A 103 7.65 1.06 7.70
N LEU A 104 8.38 1.58 8.70
CA LEU A 104 9.72 1.12 9.05
C LEU A 104 9.76 -0.37 9.44
N VAL A 105 8.73 -0.89 10.13
CA VAL A 105 8.62 -2.32 10.44
C VAL A 105 8.50 -3.17 9.18
N VAL A 106 7.69 -2.74 8.21
CA VAL A 106 7.56 -3.45 6.92
C VAL A 106 8.87 -3.37 6.15
N GLN A 107 9.48 -2.19 6.06
CA GLN A 107 10.78 -1.98 5.42
C GLN A 107 11.83 -2.91 6.02
N GLY A 108 12.01 -2.86 7.35
CA GLY A 108 13.05 -3.65 8.01
C GLY A 108 12.79 -5.15 7.92
N THR A 109 11.53 -5.57 7.92
CA THR A 109 11.18 -6.97 7.67
C THR A 109 11.54 -7.40 6.25
N ALA A 110 11.16 -6.64 5.24
CA ALA A 110 11.43 -6.98 3.85
C ALA A 110 12.94 -6.96 3.54
N GLU A 111 13.68 -5.98 4.07
CA GLU A 111 15.12 -5.88 3.93
C GLU A 111 15.86 -7.00 4.67
N HIS A 112 15.32 -7.48 5.80
CA HIS A 112 15.86 -8.66 6.46
C HIS A 112 15.81 -9.87 5.52
N GLU A 113 14.65 -10.14 4.92
CA GLU A 113 14.50 -11.27 3.98
C GLU A 113 15.41 -11.11 2.75
N LEU A 114 15.54 -9.89 2.18
CA LEU A 114 16.50 -9.63 1.10
C LEU A 114 17.94 -9.96 1.52
N GLY A 115 18.36 -9.48 2.70
CA GLY A 115 19.69 -9.74 3.23
C GLY A 115 20.00 -11.24 3.37
N MET A 116 19.00 -12.05 3.70
CA MET A 116 19.16 -13.51 3.78
C MET A 116 19.34 -14.20 2.43
N THR A 117 18.88 -13.59 1.33
CA THR A 117 18.98 -14.14 -0.02
C THR A 117 20.22 -13.70 -0.78
N LYS A 118 20.92 -12.66 -0.30
CA LYS A 118 22.06 -12.04 -0.99
C LYS A 118 23.37 -12.36 -0.27
N PRO A 119 24.44 -12.76 -0.99
CA PRO A 119 25.72 -13.07 -0.35
C PRO A 119 26.55 -11.80 -0.08
N GLY A 120 27.45 -11.91 0.90
CA GLY A 120 28.52 -10.93 1.14
C GLY A 120 28.02 -9.52 1.43
N ALA A 121 28.76 -8.52 0.94
CA ALA A 121 28.54 -7.11 1.26
C ALA A 121 27.15 -6.59 0.87
N GLU A 122 26.53 -7.14 -0.20
CA GLU A 122 25.17 -6.78 -0.60
C GLU A 122 24.15 -7.26 0.44
N GLY A 123 24.24 -8.52 0.87
CA GLY A 123 23.42 -9.07 1.94
C GLY A 123 23.57 -8.28 3.24
N ASP A 124 24.82 -8.02 3.64
CA ASP A 124 25.10 -7.25 4.86
C ASP A 124 24.54 -5.82 4.80
N ALA A 125 24.51 -5.19 3.62
CA ALA A 125 23.93 -3.86 3.46
C ALA A 125 22.42 -3.88 3.74
N TYR A 126 21.70 -4.89 3.24
CA TYR A 126 20.29 -5.09 3.55
C TYR A 126 20.06 -5.38 5.04
N LEU A 127 20.87 -6.24 5.66
CA LEU A 127 20.77 -6.55 7.09
C LEU A 127 21.01 -5.31 7.97
N ARG A 128 22.00 -4.47 7.62
CA ARG A 128 22.25 -3.20 8.32
C ARG A 128 21.08 -2.23 8.17
N SER A 129 20.52 -2.12 6.97
CA SER A 129 19.35 -1.28 6.70
C SER A 129 18.13 -1.76 7.48
N ALA A 130 17.89 -3.08 7.49
CA ALA A 130 16.83 -3.71 8.27
C ALA A 130 16.96 -3.41 9.76
N ARG A 131 18.16 -3.54 10.31
CA ARG A 131 18.44 -3.22 11.71
C ARG A 131 18.17 -1.76 12.02
N ALA A 132 18.58 -0.84 11.16
CA ALA A 132 18.36 0.60 11.35
C ALA A 132 16.86 0.92 11.37
N ALA A 133 16.09 0.41 10.41
CA ALA A 133 14.65 0.65 10.34
C ALA A 133 13.90 0.11 11.57
N LEU A 134 14.22 -1.11 12.03
CA LEU A 134 13.60 -1.68 13.22
C LEU A 134 14.02 -0.95 14.51
N THR A 135 15.27 -0.49 14.60
CA THR A 135 15.73 0.32 15.74
C THR A 135 14.97 1.63 15.82
N GLU A 136 14.78 2.29 14.67
CA GLU A 136 14.04 3.54 14.63
C GLU A 136 12.56 3.36 14.98
N ALA A 137 11.90 2.34 14.45
CA ALA A 137 10.52 2.02 14.78
C ALA A 137 10.32 1.75 16.29
N LEU A 138 11.25 1.00 16.91
CA LEU A 138 11.22 0.70 18.34
C LEU A 138 11.46 1.94 19.21
N ASN A 139 12.30 2.87 18.76
CA ASN A 139 12.56 4.12 19.48
C ASN A 139 11.37 5.10 19.38
N GLU A 140 10.74 5.18 18.21
CA GLU A 140 9.64 6.12 17.96
C GLU A 140 8.29 5.61 18.48
N THR A 141 8.05 4.29 18.47
CA THR A 141 6.75 3.69 18.81
C THR A 141 6.95 2.32 19.49
N PRO A 142 7.49 2.29 20.72
CA PRO A 142 7.83 1.04 21.42
C PRO A 142 6.62 0.12 21.66
N GLU A 143 5.40 0.66 21.69
CA GLU A 143 4.15 -0.09 21.83
C GLU A 143 3.86 -1.03 20.67
N LEU A 144 4.48 -0.84 19.50
CA LEU A 144 4.40 -1.78 18.37
C LEU A 144 5.01 -3.14 18.72
N ASP A 145 5.87 -3.21 19.73
CA ASP A 145 6.54 -4.44 20.14
C ASP A 145 6.04 -5.03 21.45
N ARG A 146 4.72 -4.96 21.68
CA ARG A 146 4.08 -5.44 22.92
C ARG A 146 4.47 -6.87 23.33
N TYR A 147 4.77 -7.72 22.34
CA TYR A 147 5.11 -9.13 22.55
C TYR A 147 6.60 -9.45 22.31
N GLY A 148 7.44 -8.44 22.07
CA GLY A 148 8.89 -8.60 21.89
C GLY A 148 9.33 -9.20 20.54
N ALA A 149 8.43 -9.30 19.56
CA ALA A 149 8.71 -9.87 18.24
C ALA A 149 9.71 -9.02 17.43
N LEU A 150 9.60 -7.69 17.48
CA LEU A 150 10.49 -6.77 16.78
C LEU A 150 11.86 -6.73 17.46
N THR A 151 11.90 -6.70 18.78
CA THR A 151 13.14 -6.81 19.56
C THR A 151 13.86 -8.12 19.26
N ALA A 152 13.13 -9.25 19.25
CA ALA A 152 13.71 -10.55 18.90
C ALA A 152 14.23 -10.59 17.45
N ARG A 153 13.54 -9.94 16.51
CA ARG A 153 14.03 -9.83 15.12
C ARG A 153 15.29 -8.97 15.04
N LYS A 154 15.34 -7.83 15.73
CA LYS A 154 16.53 -6.99 15.80
C LYS A 154 17.72 -7.76 16.40
N ALA A 155 17.52 -8.53 17.46
CA ALA A 155 18.58 -9.35 18.06
C ALA A 155 19.13 -10.40 17.08
N ARG A 156 18.27 -11.01 16.25
CA ARG A 156 18.73 -11.91 15.17
C ARG A 156 19.57 -11.17 14.13
N LEU A 157 19.18 -9.96 13.74
CA LEU A 157 19.96 -9.13 12.81
C LEU A 157 21.34 -8.78 13.40
N ASP A 158 21.41 -8.48 14.70
CA ASP A 158 22.68 -8.22 15.38
C ASP A 158 23.60 -9.45 15.34
N GLN A 159 23.07 -10.65 15.60
CA GLN A 159 23.84 -11.90 15.47
C GLN A 159 24.32 -12.15 14.04
N GLN A 160 23.47 -11.91 13.04
CA GLN A 160 23.79 -12.13 11.63
C GLN A 160 24.87 -11.18 11.10
N LEU A 161 24.95 -9.97 11.66
CA LEU A 161 25.98 -8.98 11.33
C LEU A 161 27.29 -9.20 12.10
N GLY A 162 27.42 -10.32 12.83
CA GLY A 162 28.61 -10.65 13.61
C GLY A 162 28.70 -9.85 14.91
N GLY A 163 27.58 -9.75 15.63
CA GLY A 163 27.39 -8.94 16.84
C GLY A 163 28.49 -8.98 17.88
#